data_AF-R7XUI7-F1
#
_entry.id   AF-R7XUI7-F1
#
_cell.length_a   1.000
_cell.length_b   1.000
_cell.length_c   1.000
_cell.angle_alpha   90.00
_cell.angle_beta   90.00
_cell.angle_gamma   90.00
#
_symmetry.space_group_name_H-M   'P 1'
#
loop_
_entity.id
_entity.type
_entity.pdbx_description
1 polymer ?
#
loop_
_entity_poly.entity_id
_entity_poly.type
_entity_poly.pdbx_seq_one_letter_code
_entity_poly.pdbx_strand_id
1 'polypeptide(L)'
;MAADSEDWEPRVAHFWSTVDLDYRARAVAAMRELAAERGPDDPDAQFELGGIYDSTGYEAEANAHYAAARELGLAGARLAQLNIQQGSTLRNLGRVDEAIAMLEATTPDPSIGDARAVFLALALRDAGRHDEALRLCIEALVPHLPRYQRSAANYAHALTEATD
;
A
#
# COMPACT_ATOMS: atom_id res chain seq x y z
N MET A 1 -30.87 -15.35 5.79
CA MET A 1 -30.50 -15.48 4.36
C MET A 1 -29.06 -15.01 4.27
N ALA A 2 -28.12 -15.89 3.93
CA ALA A 2 -26.76 -15.45 3.64
C ALA A 2 -26.85 -14.48 2.47
N ALA A 3 -26.39 -13.25 2.64
CA ALA A 3 -26.20 -12.35 1.51
C ALA A 3 -25.27 -13.08 0.53
N ASP A 4 -25.66 -13.18 -0.74
CA ASP A 4 -24.85 -13.86 -1.75
C ASP A 4 -23.46 -13.22 -1.77
N SER A 5 -22.43 -14.06 -1.77
CA SER A 5 -21.03 -13.63 -1.86
C SER A 5 -20.74 -12.76 -3.09
N GLU A 6 -21.60 -12.82 -4.11
CA GLU A 6 -21.50 -12.03 -5.34
C GLU A 6 -21.85 -10.53 -5.14
N ASP A 7 -22.58 -10.17 -4.08
CA ASP A 7 -22.96 -8.77 -3.79
C ASP A 7 -21.98 -8.07 -2.81
N TRP A 8 -21.01 -8.79 -2.26
CA TRP A 8 -20.08 -8.23 -1.27
C TRP A 8 -19.10 -7.23 -1.89
N GLU A 9 -18.47 -7.59 -3.01
CA GLU A 9 -17.49 -6.74 -3.70
C GLU A 9 -18.04 -5.37 -4.12
N PRO A 10 -19.22 -5.28 -4.78
CA PRO A 10 -19.83 -3.98 -5.09
C PRO A 10 -20.12 -3.13 -3.84
N ARG A 11 -20.50 -3.76 -2.72
CA ARG A 11 -20.79 -3.05 -1.46
C ARG A 11 -19.53 -2.52 -0.79
N VAL A 12 -18.43 -3.28 -0.84
CA VAL A 12 -17.11 -2.81 -0.39
C VAL A 12 -16.63 -1.63 -1.25
N ALA A 13 -16.76 -1.74 -2.58
CA ALA A 13 -16.43 -0.63 -3.49
C ALA A 13 -17.32 0.60 -3.23
N HIS A 14 -18.61 0.41 -2.95
CA HIS A 14 -19.51 1.49 -2.58
C HIS A 14 -19.12 2.12 -1.23
N PHE A 15 -18.75 1.32 -0.24
CA PHE A 15 -18.23 1.79 1.03
C PHE A 15 -17.02 2.71 0.80
N TRP A 16 -16.01 2.25 0.07
CA TRP A 16 -14.79 3.04 -0.16
C TRP A 16 -15.03 4.33 -0.95
N SER A 17 -16.03 4.36 -1.82
CA SER A 17 -16.37 5.58 -2.58
C SER A 17 -17.21 6.60 -1.80
N THR A 18 -17.77 6.22 -0.64
CA THR A 18 -18.71 7.07 0.12
C THR A 18 -18.33 7.29 1.58
N VAL A 19 -17.41 6.50 2.12
CA VAL A 19 -17.02 6.57 3.54
C VAL A 19 -16.39 7.92 3.86
N ASP A 20 -16.82 8.50 4.97
CA ASP A 20 -16.19 9.66 5.57
C ASP A 20 -15.16 9.20 6.61
N LEU A 21 -13.88 9.33 6.25
CA LEU A 21 -12.75 8.88 7.08
C LEU A 21 -12.50 9.79 8.29
N ASP A 22 -13.09 11.00 8.34
CA ASP A 22 -12.99 11.87 9.51
C ASP A 22 -13.77 11.28 10.70
N TYR A 23 -14.85 10.54 10.42
CA TYR A 23 -15.63 9.79 11.42
C TYR A 23 -15.07 8.37 11.62
N ARG A 24 -13.79 8.29 12.02
CA ARG A 24 -13.00 7.05 12.14
C ARG A 24 -13.73 5.87 12.78
N ALA A 25 -14.32 6.06 13.96
CA ALA A 25 -15.00 4.99 14.68
C ALA A 25 -16.20 4.42 13.90
N ARG A 26 -16.94 5.29 13.20
CA ARG A 26 -18.07 4.89 12.35
C ARG A 26 -17.58 4.17 11.09
N ALA A 27 -16.52 4.68 10.47
CA ALA A 27 -15.91 4.08 9.29
C ALA A 27 -15.42 2.65 9.59
N VAL A 28 -14.67 2.48 10.68
CA VAL A 28 -14.19 1.17 11.16
C VAL A 28 -15.37 0.24 11.50
N ALA A 29 -16.38 0.73 12.23
CA ALA A 29 -17.53 -0.11 12.59
C ALA A 29 -18.27 -0.64 11.34
N ALA A 30 -18.51 0.21 10.35
CA ALA A 30 -19.18 -0.18 9.13
C ALA A 30 -18.37 -1.20 8.30
N MET A 31 -17.06 -1.02 8.17
CA MET A 31 -16.22 -2.02 7.50
C MET A 31 -16.16 -3.34 8.29
N ARG A 32 -16.14 -3.30 9.62
CA ARG A 32 -16.20 -4.53 10.44
C ARG A 32 -17.48 -5.31 10.24
N GLU A 33 -18.62 -4.62 10.10
CA GLU A 33 -19.89 -5.26 9.77
C GLU A 33 -19.83 -5.94 8.38
N LEU A 34 -19.33 -5.24 7.36
CA LEU A 34 -19.16 -5.80 6.01
C LEU A 34 -18.21 -7.01 6.00
N ALA A 35 -17.05 -6.90 6.66
CA ALA A 35 -16.07 -7.98 6.72
C ALA A 35 -16.61 -9.21 7.48
N ALA A 36 -17.43 -9.01 8.51
CA ALA A 36 -18.02 -10.10 9.29
C ALA A 36 -18.95 -11.00 8.45
N GLU A 37 -19.50 -10.52 7.34
CA GLU A 37 -20.32 -11.33 6.42
C GLU A 37 -19.54 -12.44 5.72
N ARG A 38 -18.23 -12.25 5.52
CA ARG A 38 -17.30 -13.22 4.92
C ARG A 38 -16.66 -14.14 5.96
N GLY A 39 -16.60 -13.67 7.21
CA GLY A 39 -15.99 -14.38 8.33
C GLY A 39 -14.50 -14.02 8.53
N PRO A 40 -13.93 -14.40 9.69
CA PRO A 40 -12.58 -13.99 10.08
C PRO A 40 -11.47 -14.68 9.27
N ASP A 41 -11.73 -15.83 8.66
CA ASP A 41 -10.74 -16.61 7.90
C ASP A 41 -10.76 -16.30 6.40
N ASP A 42 -11.46 -15.23 6.00
CA ASP A 42 -11.50 -14.77 4.61
C ASP A 42 -10.37 -13.75 4.35
N PRO A 43 -9.45 -14.01 3.39
CA PRO A 43 -8.30 -13.13 3.16
C PRO A 43 -8.70 -11.73 2.65
N ASP A 44 -9.77 -11.63 1.85
CA ASP A 44 -10.25 -10.35 1.32
C ASP A 44 -10.87 -9.51 2.43
N ALA A 45 -11.67 -10.11 3.32
CA ALA A 45 -12.22 -9.44 4.49
C ALA A 45 -11.12 -8.89 5.42
N GLN A 46 -10.05 -9.67 5.64
CA GLN A 46 -8.89 -9.21 6.41
C GLN A 46 -8.15 -8.07 5.70
N PHE A 47 -8.04 -8.11 4.37
CA PHE A 47 -7.46 -7.02 3.60
C PHE A 47 -8.25 -5.71 3.75
N GLU A 48 -9.58 -5.75 3.62
CA GLU A 48 -10.42 -4.56 3.76
C GLU A 48 -10.42 -4.01 5.20
N LEU A 49 -10.34 -4.87 6.21
CA LEU A 49 -10.12 -4.47 7.60
C LEU A 49 -8.77 -3.76 7.77
N GLY A 50 -7.69 -4.31 7.20
CA GLY A 50 -6.39 -3.65 7.19
C GLY A 50 -6.48 -2.26 6.57
N GLY A 51 -7.13 -2.16 5.41
CA GLY A 51 -7.38 -0.91 4.69
C GLY A 51 -8.06 0.16 5.54
N ILE A 52 -9.15 -0.19 6.23
CA ILE A 52 -9.89 0.81 7.01
C ILE A 52 -9.13 1.28 8.24
N TYR A 53 -8.40 0.39 8.91
CA TYR A 53 -7.58 0.79 10.05
C TYR A 53 -6.40 1.66 9.61
N ASP A 54 -5.75 1.34 8.49
CA ASP A 54 -4.67 2.17 7.91
C ASP A 54 -5.20 3.57 7.55
N SER A 55 -6.32 3.62 6.81
CA SER A 55 -6.96 4.87 6.37
C SER A 55 -7.48 5.73 7.53
N THR A 56 -7.64 5.15 8.72
CA THR A 56 -8.11 5.87 9.91
C THR A 56 -7.03 6.05 10.98
N GLY A 57 -5.77 5.71 10.70
CA GLY A 57 -4.63 5.96 11.60
C GLY A 57 -4.56 5.02 12.80
N TYR A 58 -4.97 3.77 12.63
CA TYR A 58 -4.79 2.68 13.59
C TYR A 58 -3.80 1.67 13.01
N GLU A 59 -2.53 2.07 12.91
CA GLU A 59 -1.53 1.36 12.12
C GLU A 59 -1.19 -0.03 12.69
N ALA A 60 -1.25 -0.20 14.02
CA ALA A 60 -0.96 -1.48 14.65
C ALA A 60 -2.03 -2.53 14.30
N GLU A 61 -3.30 -2.15 14.39
CA GLU A 61 -4.44 -2.95 13.97
C GLU A 61 -4.40 -3.24 12.47
N ALA A 62 -4.11 -2.24 11.66
CA ALA A 62 -3.96 -2.40 10.21
C ALA A 62 -2.92 -3.46 9.87
N ASN A 63 -1.73 -3.37 10.46
CA ASN A 63 -0.65 -4.33 10.22
C ASN A 63 -1.02 -5.76 10.64
N ALA A 64 -1.77 -5.93 11.73
CA ALA A 64 -2.25 -7.25 12.16
C ALA A 64 -3.21 -7.87 11.14
N HIS A 65 -4.16 -7.07 10.62
CA HIS A 65 -5.11 -7.51 9.61
C HIS A 65 -4.44 -7.81 8.25
N TYR A 66 -3.49 -6.98 7.81
CA TYR A 66 -2.72 -7.27 6.61
C TYR A 66 -1.85 -8.54 6.73
N ALA A 67 -1.26 -8.80 7.92
CA ALA A 67 -0.54 -10.04 8.17
C ALA A 67 -1.48 -11.25 8.06
N ALA A 68 -2.65 -11.20 8.71
CA ALA A 68 -3.66 -12.25 8.64
C ALA A 68 -4.13 -12.50 7.20
N ALA A 69 -4.44 -11.46 6.42
CA ALA A 69 -4.84 -11.58 5.02
C ALA A 69 -3.80 -12.36 4.20
N ARG A 70 -2.50 -12.08 4.40
CA ARG A 70 -1.41 -12.79 3.73
C ARG A 70 -1.30 -14.24 4.19
N GLU A 71 -1.40 -14.51 5.49
CA GLU A 71 -1.36 -15.88 6.05
C GLU A 71 -2.52 -16.74 5.52
N LEU A 72 -3.69 -16.13 5.31
CA LEU A 72 -4.86 -16.75 4.71
C LEU A 72 -4.78 -16.89 3.18
N GLY A 73 -3.70 -16.43 2.56
CA GLY A 73 -3.41 -16.66 1.15
C GLY A 73 -3.92 -15.59 0.18
N LEU A 74 -4.08 -14.33 0.62
CA LEU A 74 -4.38 -13.23 -0.29
C LEU A 74 -3.40 -13.20 -1.47
N ALA A 75 -3.92 -13.05 -2.69
CA ALA A 75 -3.14 -13.15 -3.92
C ALA A 75 -3.57 -12.11 -4.97
N GLY A 76 -2.84 -12.08 -6.08
CA GLY A 76 -3.15 -11.21 -7.23
C GLY A 76 -3.04 -9.71 -6.93
N ALA A 77 -3.89 -8.92 -7.59
CA ALA A 77 -3.89 -7.46 -7.48
C ALA A 77 -4.04 -6.96 -6.03
N ARG A 78 -4.88 -7.60 -5.22
CA ARG A 78 -5.04 -7.25 -3.80
C ARG A 78 -3.77 -7.48 -3.00
N LEU A 79 -3.00 -8.53 -3.27
CA LEU A 79 -1.71 -8.73 -2.60
C LEU A 79 -0.71 -7.62 -2.97
N ALA A 80 -0.69 -7.18 -4.23
CA ALA A 80 0.15 -6.04 -4.63
C ALA A 80 -0.27 -4.76 -3.89
N GLN A 81 -1.57 -4.46 -3.83
CA GLN A 81 -2.11 -3.32 -3.07
C GLN A 81 -1.83 -3.42 -1.57
N LEU A 82 -1.94 -4.62 -0.99
CA LEU A 82 -1.64 -4.89 0.40
C LEU A 82 -0.18 -4.59 0.71
N ASN A 83 0.76 -5.02 -0.15
CA ASN A 83 2.18 -4.75 0.07
C ASN A 83 2.49 -3.25 0.13
N ILE A 84 1.81 -2.46 -0.72
CA ILE A 84 1.96 -0.99 -0.72
C ILE A 84 1.41 -0.39 0.58
N GLN A 85 0.18 -0.73 0.95
CA GLN A 85 -0.47 -0.20 2.14
C GLN A 85 0.28 -0.60 3.41
N GLN A 86 0.56 -1.90 3.57
CA GLN A 86 1.30 -2.40 4.72
C GLN A 86 2.73 -1.84 4.80
N GLY A 87 3.41 -1.61 3.67
CA GLY A 87 4.70 -0.92 3.66
C GLY A 87 4.60 0.50 4.23
N SER A 88 3.55 1.25 3.86
CA SER A 88 3.26 2.56 4.44
C SER A 88 2.93 2.47 5.94
N THR A 89 2.09 1.51 6.34
CA THR A 89 1.75 1.24 7.74
C THR A 89 2.99 0.93 8.58
N LEU A 90 3.89 0.07 8.09
CA LEU A 90 5.15 -0.28 8.76
C LEU A 90 6.05 0.95 8.93
N ARG A 91 6.16 1.81 7.91
CA ARG A 91 6.90 3.08 8.00
C ARG A 91 6.31 3.98 9.09
N ASN A 92 4.99 4.14 9.13
CA ASN A 92 4.31 4.96 10.15
C ASN A 92 4.49 4.40 11.57
N LEU A 93 4.64 3.08 11.72
CA LEU A 93 4.99 2.41 12.98
C LEU A 93 6.48 2.53 13.36
N GLY A 94 7.30 3.21 12.55
CA GLY A 94 8.75 3.33 12.75
C GLY A 94 9.55 2.08 12.37
N ARG A 95 8.92 1.07 11.78
CA ARG A 95 9.56 -0.18 11.30
C ARG A 95 10.10 0.00 9.88
N VAL A 96 10.97 1.00 9.72
CA VAL A 96 11.38 1.54 8.42
C VAL A 96 12.11 0.49 7.57
N ASP A 97 13.04 -0.27 8.14
CA ASP A 97 13.79 -1.30 7.38
C ASP A 97 12.88 -2.41 6.84
N GLU A 98 11.86 -2.79 7.62
CA GLU A 98 10.88 -3.80 7.19
C GLU A 98 9.97 -3.27 6.09
N ALA A 99 9.58 -2.00 6.16
CA ALA A 99 8.85 -1.32 5.09
C ALA A 99 9.66 -1.32 3.79
N ILE A 100 10.95 -0.96 3.85
CA ILE A 100 11.85 -0.97 2.70
C ILE A 100 11.94 -2.39 2.10
N ALA A 101 12.25 -3.39 2.91
CA ALA A 101 12.39 -4.77 2.43
C ALA A 101 11.11 -5.29 1.75
N MET A 102 9.94 -5.00 2.33
CA MET A 102 8.65 -5.38 1.75
C MET A 102 8.39 -4.68 0.41
N LEU A 103 8.62 -3.37 0.34
CA LEU A 103 8.39 -2.58 -0.88
C LEU A 103 9.40 -2.95 -1.96
N GLU A 104 10.66 -3.23 -1.62
CA GLU A 104 11.68 -3.73 -2.53
C GLU A 104 11.28 -5.08 -3.14
N ALA A 105 10.78 -6.00 -2.32
CA ALA A 105 10.31 -7.34 -2.73
C ALA A 105 8.97 -7.33 -3.48
N THR A 106 8.26 -6.20 -3.52
CA THR A 106 6.97 -6.10 -4.21
C THR A 106 7.16 -6.15 -5.73
N THR A 107 6.60 -7.17 -6.37
CA THR A 107 6.59 -7.30 -7.83
C THR A 107 5.74 -6.21 -8.47
N PRO A 108 6.16 -5.63 -9.62
CA PRO A 108 5.33 -4.72 -10.39
C PRO A 108 3.98 -5.35 -10.78
N ASP A 109 2.89 -4.61 -10.58
CA ASP A 109 1.54 -5.02 -10.95
C ASP A 109 0.76 -3.80 -11.47
N PRO A 110 -0.03 -3.92 -12.57
CA PRO A 110 -0.81 -2.81 -13.10
C PRO A 110 -1.76 -2.14 -12.10
N SER A 111 -2.25 -2.88 -11.11
CA SER A 111 -3.17 -2.37 -10.09
C SER A 111 -2.54 -1.39 -9.10
N ILE A 112 -1.20 -1.37 -8.99
CA ILE A 112 -0.47 -0.44 -8.13
C ILE A 112 0.31 0.61 -8.90
N GLY A 113 0.49 0.45 -10.22
CA GLY A 113 1.23 1.40 -11.06
C GLY A 113 2.58 1.80 -10.43
N ASP A 114 2.84 3.10 -10.36
CA ASP A 114 4.07 3.66 -9.78
C ASP A 114 4.03 3.81 -8.25
N ALA A 115 2.97 3.32 -7.56
CA ALA A 115 2.83 3.48 -6.11
C ALA A 115 4.03 2.88 -5.34
N ARG A 116 4.57 1.74 -5.80
CA ARG A 116 5.79 1.15 -5.21
C ARG A 116 6.93 2.16 -5.14
N ALA A 117 7.17 2.93 -6.20
CA ALA A 117 8.22 3.92 -6.24
C ALA A 117 7.99 5.05 -5.21
N VAL A 118 6.74 5.53 -5.10
CA VAL A 118 6.36 6.57 -4.15
C VAL A 118 6.58 6.12 -2.71
N PHE A 119 6.02 4.97 -2.33
CA PHE A 119 6.07 4.51 -0.94
C PHE A 119 7.47 4.05 -0.52
N LEU A 120 8.24 3.44 -1.44
CA LEU A 120 9.63 3.08 -1.18
C LEU A 120 10.51 4.33 -1.03
N ALA A 121 10.32 5.36 -1.86
CA ALA A 121 11.05 6.62 -1.70
C ALA A 121 10.78 7.28 -0.34
N LEU A 122 9.53 7.25 0.15
CA LEU A 122 9.20 7.74 1.48
C LEU A 122 9.91 6.95 2.59
N ALA A 123 9.92 5.62 2.50
CA ALA A 123 10.60 4.77 3.48
C ALA A 123 12.14 4.98 3.45
N LEU A 124 12.74 5.06 2.26
CA LEU A 124 14.15 5.36 2.07
C LEU A 124 14.52 6.73 2.66
N ARG A 125 13.68 7.75 2.46
CA ARG A 125 13.86 9.08 3.04
C ARG A 125 13.86 9.03 4.57
N ASP A 126 12.95 8.27 5.18
CA ASP A 126 12.90 8.12 6.64
C ASP A 126 14.11 7.32 7.19
N ALA A 127 14.73 6.47 6.37
CA ALA A 127 16.02 5.82 6.67
C ALA A 127 17.25 6.72 6.41
N GLY A 128 17.07 7.97 5.95
CA GLY A 128 18.17 8.87 5.59
C GLY A 128 18.83 8.59 4.23
N ARG A 129 18.31 7.64 3.44
CA ARG A 129 18.78 7.27 2.09
C ARG A 129 18.19 8.22 1.04
N HIS A 130 18.47 9.52 1.20
CA HIS A 130 17.81 10.60 0.44
C HIS A 130 18.08 10.54 -1.07
N ASP A 131 19.32 10.23 -1.48
CA ASP A 131 19.69 10.17 -2.89
C ASP A 131 19.01 8.99 -3.60
N GLU A 132 18.91 7.85 -2.93
CA GLU A 132 18.18 6.68 -3.44
C GLU A 132 16.68 6.96 -3.57
N ALA A 133 16.10 7.65 -2.58
CA ALA A 133 14.70 8.09 -2.63
C ALA A 133 14.45 9.03 -3.82
N LEU A 134 15.29 10.04 -4.01
CA LEU A 134 15.15 11.00 -5.11
C LEU A 134 15.36 10.34 -6.47
N ARG A 135 16.37 9.47 -6.59
CA ARG A 135 16.61 8.67 -7.78
C ARG A 135 15.37 7.89 -8.19
N LEU A 136 14.76 7.17 -7.24
CA LEU A 136 13.58 6.35 -7.49
C LEU A 136 12.39 7.20 -7.99
N CYS A 137 12.17 8.37 -7.40
CA CYS A 137 11.15 9.31 -7.86
C CYS A 137 11.42 9.81 -9.29
N ILE A 138 12.67 10.16 -9.62
CA ILE A 138 13.01 10.62 -10.97
C ILE A 138 12.82 9.49 -11.99
N GLU A 139 13.33 8.29 -11.69
CA GLU A 139 13.19 7.11 -12.56
C GLU A 139 11.72 6.77 -12.84
N ALA A 140 10.83 6.91 -11.84
CA ALA A 140 9.39 6.72 -12.02
C ALA A 140 8.75 7.78 -12.93
N LEU A 141 9.27 9.03 -12.94
CA LEU A 141 8.76 10.09 -13.80
C LEU A 141 9.26 10.02 -15.25
N VAL A 142 10.44 9.43 -15.48
CA VAL A 142 11.10 9.38 -16.81
C VAL A 142 10.16 8.91 -17.94
N PRO A 143 9.37 7.82 -17.80
CA PRO A 143 8.49 7.35 -18.87
C PRO A 143 7.38 8.34 -19.25
N HIS A 144 7.00 9.22 -18.33
CA HIS A 144 5.89 10.18 -18.48
C HIS A 144 6.36 11.54 -19.03
N LEU A 145 7.67 11.77 -19.13
CA LEU A 145 8.18 13.03 -19.65
C LEU A 145 7.97 13.09 -21.18
N PRO A 146 7.51 14.22 -21.75
CA PRO A 146 7.43 14.38 -23.21
C PRO A 146 8.81 14.62 -23.85
N ARG A 147 9.79 15.11 -23.09
CA ARG A 147 11.19 15.37 -23.47
C ARG A 147 12.11 15.15 -22.28
N TYR A 148 13.43 15.14 -22.49
CA TYR A 148 14.46 15.08 -21.43
C TYR A 148 14.59 13.74 -20.70
N GLN A 149 14.03 12.65 -21.22
CA GLN A 149 14.08 11.32 -20.63
C GLN A 149 15.52 10.88 -20.38
N ARG A 150 16.39 11.03 -21.39
CA ARG A 150 17.81 10.66 -21.28
C ARG A 150 18.55 11.47 -20.22
N SER A 151 18.36 12.79 -20.19
CA SER A 151 19.02 13.64 -19.19
C SER A 151 18.51 13.37 -17.78
N ALA A 152 17.20 13.20 -17.60
CA ALA A 152 16.62 12.88 -16.30
C ALA A 152 17.12 11.51 -15.79
N ALA A 153 17.17 10.48 -16.65
CA ALA A 153 17.74 9.18 -16.31
C ALA A 153 19.23 9.29 -15.89
N ASN A 154 20.02 10.09 -16.61
CA ASN A 154 21.43 10.31 -16.25
C ASN A 154 21.58 11.00 -14.90
N TYR A 155 20.77 12.03 -14.60
CA TYR A 155 20.80 12.69 -13.29
C TYR A 155 20.37 11.74 -12.16
N ALA A 156 19.35 10.92 -12.40
CA ALA A 156 18.90 9.93 -11.43
C ALA A 156 20.02 8.93 -11.09
N HIS A 157 20.75 8.44 -12.11
CA HIS A 157 21.86 7.52 -11.90
C HIS A 157 22.98 8.15 -11.06
N ALA A 158 23.38 9.37 -11.40
CA ALA A 158 24.47 10.10 -10.76
C ALA A 158 24.23 10.38 -9.27
N LEU A 159 22.98 10.39 -8.78
CA LEU A 159 22.67 10.56 -7.36
C LEU A 159 23.26 9.45 -6.48
N THR A 160 23.44 8.25 -7.03
CA THR A 160 23.90 7.07 -6.29
C THR A 160 25.26 6.55 -6.75
N GLU A 161 25.88 7.22 -7.72
CA GLU A 161 27.27 6.95 -8.07
C GLU A 161 28.19 7.56 -7.01
N ALA A 162 29.21 6.82 -6.59
CA ALA A 162 30.22 7.37 -5.71
C ALA A 162 30.86 8.59 -6.40
N THR A 163 30.86 9.74 -5.72
CA THR A 163 31.68 10.86 -6.15
C THR A 163 33.12 10.53 -5.77
N ASP A 164 33.91 10.09 -6.75
CA ASP A 164 35.36 9.94 -6.59
C ASP A 164 36.05 11.29 -6.24
#